data_AF-A0A2P2LK11-F1
#
_entry.id   AF-A0A2P2LK11-F1
#
_cell.length_a   1.000
_cell.length_b   1.000
_cell.length_c   1.000
_cell.angle_alpha   90.00
_cell.angle_beta   90.00
_cell.angle_gamma   90.00
#
_symmetry.space_group_name_H-M   'P 1'
#
loop_
_entity.id
_entity.type
_entity.pdbx_description
1 polymer ?
#
loop_
_entity_poly.entity_id
_entity_poly.type
_entity_poly.pdbx_seq_one_letter_code
_entity_poly.pdbx_strand_id
1 'polypeptide(L)'
;MSEPNSKFLEVYSILKSELLQDPAFEFTDDSRQWIERMLDYNVPRGKLDRGLSVVYCYKSLKEGKEVNSDEIFLASVLGWCIEWLQAFAIIIDDIMDKSHTRRGQPCWFRLPKVGMIAVNDGIILRNHVGRILKNHFREKPYYVDLLDLFNEVDLPLHQLQGRTIFC
;
A
#
# COMPACT_ATOMS: atom_id res chain seq x y z
N MET A 1 -25.94 4.82 2.17
CA MET A 1 -24.56 5.32 2.40
C MET A 1 -23.58 4.17 2.11
N SER A 2 -23.20 3.92 0.85
CA SER A 2 -22.35 2.77 0.50
C SER A 2 -21.83 2.77 -0.96
N GLU A 3 -21.27 3.88 -1.45
CA GLU A 3 -20.68 3.95 -2.81
C GLU A 3 -19.15 4.20 -2.89
N PRO A 4 -18.46 4.85 -1.93
CA PRO A 4 -17.02 5.14 -2.07
C PRO A 4 -16.13 3.88 -2.18
N ASN A 5 -16.58 2.76 -1.62
CA ASN A 5 -15.76 1.56 -1.49
C ASN A 5 -15.55 0.82 -2.82
N SER A 6 -16.54 0.78 -3.74
CA SER A 6 -16.34 0.02 -5.01
C SER A 6 -15.31 0.70 -5.89
N LYS A 7 -15.43 2.01 -6.09
CA LYS A 7 -14.49 2.80 -6.91
C LYS A 7 -13.08 2.77 -6.32
N PHE A 8 -12.96 2.84 -5.00
CA PHE A 8 -11.65 2.71 -4.35
C PHE A 8 -11.04 1.33 -4.60
N LEU A 9 -11.81 0.24 -4.51
CA LEU A 9 -11.35 -1.12 -4.83
C LEU A 9 -11.08 -1.36 -6.33
N GLU A 10 -11.76 -0.67 -7.22
CA GLU A 10 -11.46 -0.69 -8.66
C GLU A 10 -10.06 -0.12 -8.92
N VAL A 11 -9.70 0.98 -8.24
CA VAL A 11 -8.35 1.56 -8.32
C VAL A 11 -7.29 0.57 -7.85
N TYR A 12 -7.55 -0.23 -6.81
CA TYR A 12 -6.63 -1.31 -6.41
C TYR A 12 -6.35 -2.30 -7.55
N SER A 13 -7.39 -2.70 -8.27
CA SER A 13 -7.24 -3.66 -9.38
C SER A 13 -6.37 -3.08 -10.51
N ILE A 14 -6.53 -1.78 -10.79
CA ILE A 14 -5.71 -1.05 -11.76
C ILE A 14 -4.25 -1.02 -11.30
N LEU A 15 -3.99 -0.56 -10.07
CA LEU A 15 -2.63 -0.46 -9.52
C LEU A 15 -1.93 -1.82 -9.44
N LYS A 16 -2.65 -2.87 -9.01
CA LYS A 16 -2.14 -4.24 -8.99
C LYS A 16 -1.72 -4.68 -10.40
N SER A 17 -2.58 -4.45 -11.39
CA SER A 17 -2.30 -4.82 -12.78
C SER A 17 -1.07 -4.08 -13.34
N GLU A 18 -0.95 -2.79 -13.08
CA GLU A 18 0.21 -1.98 -13.48
C GLU A 18 1.51 -2.49 -12.85
N LEU A 19 1.50 -2.80 -11.55
CA LEU A 19 2.67 -3.32 -10.85
C LEU A 19 3.11 -4.69 -11.37
N LEU A 20 2.16 -5.57 -11.68
CA LEU A 20 2.47 -6.89 -12.24
C LEU A 20 2.99 -6.78 -13.69
N GLN A 21 2.69 -5.70 -14.40
CA GLN A 21 3.15 -5.44 -15.77
C GLN A 21 4.32 -4.45 -15.83
N ASP A 22 4.93 -4.15 -14.68
CA ASP A 22 5.97 -3.13 -14.59
C ASP A 22 7.21 -3.53 -15.41
N PRO A 23 7.60 -2.75 -16.44
CA PRO A 23 8.74 -3.07 -17.29
C PRO A 23 10.09 -2.96 -16.56
N ALA A 24 10.12 -2.39 -15.36
CA ALA A 24 11.33 -2.37 -14.53
C ALA A 24 11.68 -3.74 -13.94
N PHE A 25 10.78 -4.73 -14.03
CA PHE A 25 10.99 -6.07 -13.51
C PHE A 25 10.75 -7.13 -14.60
N GLU A 26 11.70 -8.06 -14.72
CA GLU A 26 11.51 -9.26 -15.54
C GLU A 26 10.75 -10.30 -14.73
N PHE A 27 9.44 -10.36 -14.95
CA PHE A 27 8.58 -11.34 -14.29
C PHE A 27 8.60 -12.69 -15.01
N THR A 28 8.89 -13.76 -14.26
CA THR A 28 8.44 -15.12 -14.60
C THR A 28 6.98 -15.31 -14.18
N ASP A 29 6.30 -16.30 -14.74
CA ASP A 29 4.92 -16.64 -14.34
C ASP A 29 4.80 -16.92 -12.84
N ASP A 30 5.77 -17.63 -12.26
CA ASP A 30 5.82 -17.94 -10.83
C ASP A 30 5.97 -16.67 -9.98
N SER A 31 6.86 -15.75 -10.38
CA SER A 31 7.08 -14.50 -9.65
C SER A 31 5.84 -13.59 -9.72
N ARG A 32 5.17 -13.55 -10.87
CA ARG A 32 3.93 -12.78 -11.06
C ARG A 32 2.82 -13.33 -10.16
N GLN A 33 2.61 -14.64 -10.15
CA GLN A 33 1.61 -15.29 -9.29
C GLN A 33 1.93 -15.11 -7.81
N TRP A 34 3.22 -15.15 -7.44
CA TRP A 34 3.65 -14.91 -6.07
C TRP A 34 3.29 -13.49 -5.60
N ILE A 35 3.66 -12.48 -6.39
CA ILE A 35 3.38 -11.07 -6.06
C ILE A 35 1.89 -10.79 -6.03
N GLU A 36 1.13 -11.30 -7.01
CA GLU A 36 -0.32 -11.15 -7.02
C GLU A 36 -0.96 -11.71 -5.74
N ARG A 37 -0.59 -12.94 -5.37
CA ARG A 37 -1.10 -13.57 -4.15
C ARG A 37 -0.70 -12.79 -2.90
N MET A 38 0.55 -12.33 -2.84
CA MET A 38 1.07 -11.56 -1.71
C MET A 38 0.30 -10.24 -1.54
N LEU A 39 0.02 -9.54 -2.65
CA LEU A 39 -0.77 -8.30 -2.65
C LEU A 39 -2.20 -8.56 -2.15
N ASP A 40 -2.92 -9.52 -2.75
CA ASP A 40 -4.31 -9.83 -2.40
C ASP A 40 -4.47 -10.39 -0.97
N TYR A 41 -3.40 -10.94 -0.39
CA TYR A 41 -3.37 -11.38 0.99
C TYR A 41 -3.20 -10.21 1.97
N ASN A 42 -2.27 -9.29 1.69
CA ASN A 42 -1.83 -8.32 2.69
C ASN A 42 -2.48 -6.94 2.57
N VAL A 43 -2.80 -6.50 1.33
CA VAL A 43 -3.11 -5.10 1.05
C VAL A 43 -4.60 -4.77 1.15
N PRO A 44 -5.52 -5.32 0.34
CA PRO A 44 -6.91 -4.86 0.29
C PRO A 44 -7.77 -5.35 1.46
N ARG A 45 -7.16 -5.98 2.46
CA ARG A 45 -7.88 -6.56 3.61
C ARG A 45 -8.03 -5.51 4.71
N GLY A 46 -9.13 -5.55 5.45
CA GLY A 46 -9.39 -4.59 6.53
C GLY A 46 -10.42 -3.52 6.15
N LYS A 47 -10.43 -2.42 6.91
CA LYS A 47 -11.45 -1.37 6.78
C LYS A 47 -11.13 -0.32 5.70
N LEU A 48 -9.86 -0.24 5.28
CA LEU A 48 -9.35 0.76 4.33
C LEU A 48 -9.58 2.21 4.79
N ASP A 49 -9.77 2.42 6.11
CA ASP A 49 -10.11 3.73 6.68
C ASP A 49 -9.01 4.78 6.40
N ARG A 50 -7.73 4.37 6.35
CA ARG A 50 -6.61 5.29 6.11
C ARG A 50 -6.52 5.69 4.64
N GLY A 51 -6.75 4.76 3.72
CA GLY A 51 -6.82 5.07 2.30
C GLY A 51 -8.03 5.92 1.94
N LEU A 52 -9.21 5.56 2.48
CA LEU A 52 -10.46 6.29 2.24
C LEU A 52 -10.44 7.70 2.85
N SER A 53 -9.76 7.92 3.98
CA SER A 53 -9.65 9.24 4.58
C SER A 53 -8.97 10.25 3.66
N VAL A 54 -7.99 9.85 2.85
CA VAL A 54 -7.37 10.73 1.84
C VAL A 54 -8.41 11.25 0.85
N VAL A 55 -9.25 10.35 0.34
CA VAL A 55 -10.31 10.70 -0.61
C VAL A 55 -11.34 11.63 0.05
N TYR A 56 -11.72 11.36 1.30
CA TYR A 56 -12.67 12.21 2.03
C TYR A 56 -12.09 13.59 2.35
N CYS A 57 -10.84 13.67 2.81
CA CYS A 57 -10.13 14.92 3.06
C CYS A 57 -10.01 15.73 1.77
N TYR A 58 -9.65 15.10 0.65
CA TYR A 58 -9.56 15.78 -0.63
C TYR A 58 -10.90 16.37 -1.07
N LYS A 59 -12.00 15.60 -0.96
CA LYS A 59 -13.36 16.07 -1.26
C LYS A 59 -13.77 17.24 -0.36
N SER A 60 -13.46 17.17 0.93
CA SER A 60 -13.79 18.24 1.89
C SER A 60 -12.99 19.52 1.60
N LEU A 61 -11.71 19.42 1.26
CA LEU A 61 -10.89 20.59 0.88
C LEU A 61 -11.37 21.26 -0.42
N LYS A 62 -12.10 20.55 -1.27
CA LYS A 62 -12.68 21.03 -2.53
C LYS A 62 -14.16 21.38 -2.41
N GLU A 63 -14.74 21.39 -1.20
CA GLU A 63 -16.15 21.66 -0.98
C GLU A 63 -16.58 22.98 -1.64
N GLY A 64 -17.65 22.93 -2.44
CA GLY A 64 -18.13 24.05 -3.25
C GLY A 64 -17.50 24.21 -4.64
N LYS A 65 -16.62 23.28 -5.08
CA LYS A 65 -16.06 23.24 -6.43
C LYS A 65 -16.41 21.92 -7.13
N GLU A 66 -16.47 21.93 -8.47
CA GLU A 66 -16.57 20.68 -9.23
C GLU A 66 -15.31 19.84 -9.02
N VAL A 67 -15.50 18.61 -8.56
CA VAL A 67 -14.43 17.64 -8.38
C VAL A 67 -14.38 16.75 -9.61
N ASN A 68 -13.27 16.81 -10.35
CA ASN A 68 -13.05 15.95 -11.53
C ASN A 68 -12.84 14.48 -11.11
N SER A 69 -13.29 13.54 -11.94
CA SER A 69 -13.04 12.10 -11.78
C SER A 69 -11.55 11.79 -11.68
N ASP A 70 -10.70 12.48 -12.43
CA ASP A 70 -9.24 12.27 -12.41
C ASP A 70 -8.63 12.67 -11.06
N GLU A 71 -9.16 13.72 -10.44
CA GLU A 71 -8.70 14.15 -9.11
C GLU A 71 -9.07 13.12 -8.03
N ILE A 72 -10.27 12.54 -8.11
CA ILE A 72 -10.68 11.44 -7.22
C ILE A 72 -9.86 10.18 -7.46
N PHE A 73 -9.53 9.89 -8.72
CA PHE A 73 -8.64 8.78 -9.05
C PHE A 73 -7.27 8.98 -8.41
N LEU A 74 -6.61 10.13 -8.62
CA LEU A 74 -5.31 10.44 -8.02
C LEU A 74 -5.37 10.43 -6.48
N ALA A 75 -6.40 10.99 -5.86
CA ALA A 75 -6.59 10.90 -4.40
C ALA A 75 -6.72 9.45 -3.93
N SER A 76 -7.39 8.60 -4.71
CA SER A 76 -7.51 7.16 -4.43
C SER A 76 -6.18 6.45 -4.58
N VAL A 77 -5.37 6.80 -5.58
CA VAL A 77 -4.00 6.27 -5.76
C VAL A 77 -3.14 6.60 -4.54
N LEU A 78 -3.18 7.84 -4.03
CA LEU A 78 -2.48 8.21 -2.79
C LEU A 78 -3.00 7.44 -1.59
N GLY A 79 -4.32 7.28 -1.46
CA GLY A 79 -4.92 6.45 -0.42
C GLY A 79 -4.40 5.01 -0.45
N TRP A 80 -4.25 4.43 -1.63
CA TRP A 80 -3.65 3.09 -1.78
C TRP A 80 -2.17 3.07 -1.44
N CYS A 81 -1.37 4.09 -1.79
CA CYS A 81 0.01 4.18 -1.33
C CYS A 81 0.12 4.07 0.21
N ILE A 82 -0.82 4.67 0.95
CA ILE A 82 -0.88 4.55 2.41
C ILE A 82 -1.23 3.12 2.85
N GLU A 83 -2.21 2.47 2.23
CA GLU A 83 -2.57 1.08 2.55
C GLU A 83 -1.43 0.10 2.22
N TRP A 84 -0.66 0.34 1.15
CA TRP A 84 0.55 -0.43 0.82
C TRP A 84 1.64 -0.25 1.89
N LEU A 85 1.91 0.99 2.30
CA LEU A 85 2.88 1.28 3.35
C LEU A 85 2.46 0.66 4.69
N GLN A 86 1.18 0.70 5.01
CA GLN A 86 0.62 0.04 6.18
C GLN A 86 0.76 -1.49 6.09
N ALA A 87 0.51 -2.10 4.93
CA ALA A 87 0.67 -3.54 4.75
C ALA A 87 2.12 -3.98 4.96
N PHE A 88 3.10 -3.21 4.45
CA PHE A 88 4.51 -3.39 4.76
C PHE A 88 4.77 -3.35 6.28
N ALA A 89 4.32 -2.29 6.95
CA ALA A 89 4.50 -2.12 8.39
C ALA A 89 3.97 -3.31 9.19
N ILE A 90 2.77 -3.79 8.85
CA ILE A 90 2.10 -4.91 9.52
C ILE A 90 2.85 -6.22 9.33
N ILE A 91 3.40 -6.49 8.15
CA ILE A 91 4.18 -7.72 7.94
C ILE A 91 5.40 -7.73 8.85
N ILE A 92 6.12 -6.61 8.96
CA ILE A 92 7.28 -6.51 9.84
C ILE A 92 6.88 -6.59 11.32
N ASP A 93 5.82 -5.89 11.72
CA ASP A 93 5.21 -5.94 13.06
C ASP A 93 4.84 -7.38 13.47
N ASP A 94 4.13 -8.11 12.60
CA ASP A 94 3.72 -9.48 12.84
C ASP A 94 4.93 -10.42 13.07
N ILE A 95 6.04 -10.17 12.37
CA ILE A 95 7.29 -10.93 12.52
C ILE A 95 7.98 -10.61 13.84
N MET A 96 8.13 -9.33 14.19
CA MET A 96 8.79 -8.90 15.43
C MET A 96 8.03 -9.38 16.67
N ASP A 97 6.70 -9.23 16.66
CA ASP A 97 5.83 -9.64 17.76
C ASP A 97 5.55 -11.16 17.78
N LYS A 98 6.05 -11.89 16.78
CA LYS A 98 5.77 -13.31 16.57
C LYS A 98 4.27 -13.62 16.53
N SER A 99 3.48 -12.71 15.96
CA SER A 99 2.03 -12.80 15.87
C SER A 99 1.57 -14.09 15.17
N HIS A 100 0.39 -14.56 15.56
CA HIS A 100 -0.21 -15.76 14.98
C HIS A 100 -1.24 -15.42 13.90
N THR A 101 -2.11 -14.43 14.16
CA THR A 101 -3.21 -14.07 13.28
C THR A 101 -3.34 -12.57 13.11
N ARG A 102 -3.79 -12.17 11.92
CA ARG A 102 -4.10 -10.79 11.54
C ARG A 102 -5.37 -10.80 10.68
N ARG A 103 -6.34 -9.93 11.01
CA ARG A 103 -7.60 -9.81 10.25
C ARG A 103 -8.34 -11.15 10.06
N GLY A 104 -8.29 -12.03 11.06
CA GLY A 104 -8.96 -13.33 11.03
C GLY A 104 -8.25 -14.42 10.23
N GLN A 105 -7.03 -14.18 9.74
CA GLN A 105 -6.21 -15.15 9.00
C GLN A 105 -4.82 -15.29 9.63
N PRO A 106 -4.08 -16.38 9.38
CA PRO A 106 -2.68 -16.48 9.80
C PRO A 106 -1.86 -15.29 9.27
N CYS A 107 -0.90 -14.79 10.06
CA CYS A 107 0.02 -13.78 9.56
C CYS A 107 0.78 -14.30 8.33
N TRP A 108 1.14 -13.44 7.38
CA TRP A 108 1.76 -13.86 6.11
C TRP A 108 2.98 -14.76 6.31
N PHE A 109 3.86 -14.40 7.25
CA PHE A 109 5.07 -15.17 7.60
C PHE A 109 4.78 -16.55 8.23
N ARG A 110 3.55 -16.78 8.71
CA ARG A 110 3.13 -18.07 9.29
C ARG A 110 2.64 -19.06 8.25
N LEU A 111 2.45 -18.65 7.00
CA LEU A 111 2.03 -19.57 5.94
C LEU A 111 3.17 -20.57 5.62
N PRO A 112 2.88 -21.88 5.46
CA PRO A 112 3.91 -22.92 5.34
C PRO A 112 4.94 -22.71 4.22
N LYS A 113 4.55 -22.04 3.13
CA LYS A 113 5.42 -21.76 1.97
C LYS A 113 6.11 -20.39 2.02
N VAL A 114 5.75 -19.54 2.99
CA VAL A 114 6.25 -18.15 3.07
C VAL A 114 7.38 -18.06 4.10
N GLY A 115 7.10 -18.35 5.38
CA GLY A 115 8.12 -18.21 6.42
C GLY A 115 8.75 -16.81 6.41
N MET A 116 10.08 -16.75 6.47
CA MET A 116 10.84 -15.49 6.48
C MET A 116 10.95 -14.80 5.11
N ILE A 117 10.46 -15.43 4.02
CA ILE A 117 10.33 -14.75 2.72
C ILE A 117 9.45 -13.49 2.86
N ALA A 118 8.54 -13.50 3.84
CA ALA A 118 7.72 -12.37 4.23
C ALA A 118 8.50 -11.06 4.46
N VAL A 119 9.76 -11.12 4.93
CA VAL A 119 10.60 -9.92 5.09
C VAL A 119 10.85 -9.27 3.73
N ASN A 120 11.24 -10.07 2.73
CA ASN A 120 11.47 -9.58 1.37
C ASN A 120 10.16 -9.13 0.71
N ASP A 121 9.07 -9.86 0.93
CA ASP A 121 7.73 -9.45 0.44
C ASP A 121 7.31 -8.09 1.01
N GLY A 122 7.61 -7.82 2.28
CA GLY A 122 7.42 -6.50 2.90
C GLY A 122 8.23 -5.40 2.19
N ILE A 123 9.51 -5.64 1.92
CA ILE A 123 10.36 -4.70 1.19
C ILE A 123 9.81 -4.42 -0.21
N ILE A 124 9.28 -5.45 -0.89
CA ILE A 124 8.64 -5.29 -2.19
C ILE A 124 7.40 -4.37 -2.09
N LEU A 125 6.54 -4.55 -1.07
CA LEU A 125 5.41 -3.65 -0.83
C LEU A 125 5.86 -2.19 -0.65
N ARG A 126 6.96 -1.96 0.08
CA ARG A 126 7.51 -0.62 0.27
C ARG A 126 8.03 -0.01 -1.04
N ASN A 127 8.66 -0.82 -1.89
CA ASN A 127 9.13 -0.38 -3.21
C ASN A 127 7.97 -0.08 -4.18
N HIS A 128 6.86 -0.84 -4.10
CA HIS A 128 5.68 -0.58 -4.90
C HIS A 128 5.12 0.83 -4.70
N VAL A 129 5.19 1.40 -3.49
CA VAL A 129 4.76 2.79 -3.23
C VAL A 129 5.50 3.77 -4.14
N GLY A 130 6.83 3.64 -4.23
CA GLY A 130 7.65 4.50 -5.11
C GLY A 130 7.32 4.32 -6.60
N ARG A 131 6.99 3.09 -7.02
CA ARG A 131 6.55 2.78 -8.39
C ARG A 131 5.22 3.43 -8.71
N ILE A 132 4.23 3.28 -7.83
CA ILE A 132 2.90 3.89 -7.98
C ILE A 132 3.03 5.42 -8.05
N LEU A 133 3.79 6.03 -7.15
CA LEU A 133 4.01 7.48 -7.15
C LEU A 133 4.65 7.95 -8.46
N LYS A 134 5.65 7.21 -8.96
CA LYS A 134 6.31 7.53 -10.23
C LYS A 134 5.37 7.41 -11.43
N ASN A 135 4.48 6.40 -11.46
CA ASN A 135 3.60 6.18 -12.59
C ASN A 135 2.50 7.25 -12.71
N HIS A 136 1.96 7.70 -11.57
CA HIS A 136 0.78 8.58 -11.55
C HIS A 136 1.09 10.06 -11.27
N PHE A 137 2.22 10.36 -10.60
CA PHE A 137 2.51 11.70 -10.12
C PHE A 137 3.78 12.33 -10.70
N ARG A 138 4.59 11.62 -11.49
CA ARG A 138 5.90 12.12 -11.97
C ARG A 138 5.83 13.47 -12.71
N GLU A 139 4.75 13.72 -13.43
CA GLU A 139 4.56 14.97 -14.18
C GLU A 139 3.90 16.09 -13.35
N LYS A 140 3.49 15.80 -12.12
CA LYS A 140 2.86 16.76 -11.22
C LYS A 140 3.92 17.63 -10.54
N PRO A 141 3.66 18.93 -10.32
CA PRO A 141 4.63 19.83 -9.70
C PRO A 141 4.99 19.43 -8.28
N TYR A 142 4.08 18.74 -7.56
CA TYR A 142 4.25 18.28 -6.18
C TYR A 142 4.80 16.85 -6.06
N TYR A 143 5.36 16.28 -7.14
CA TYR A 143 5.89 14.91 -7.13
C TYR A 143 6.99 14.70 -6.08
N VAL A 144 7.94 15.63 -6.01
CA VAL A 144 9.07 15.56 -5.08
C VAL A 144 8.57 15.66 -3.64
N ASP A 145 7.65 16.59 -3.37
CA ASP A 145 7.04 16.75 -2.05
C ASP A 145 6.32 15.46 -1.60
N LEU A 146 5.64 14.76 -2.52
CA LEU A 146 5.04 13.46 -2.22
C LEU A 146 6.08 12.40 -1.91
N LEU A 147 7.15 12.30 -2.69
CA LEU A 147 8.22 11.33 -2.41
C LEU A 147 8.86 11.59 -1.05
N ASP A 148 9.17 12.85 -0.75
CA ASP A 148 9.77 13.26 0.52
C ASP A 148 8.81 12.96 1.68
N LEU A 149 7.52 13.30 1.55
CA LEU A 149 6.51 12.98 2.56
C LEU A 149 6.43 11.47 2.85
N PHE A 150 6.38 10.63 1.83
CA PHE A 150 6.31 9.18 2.03
C PHE A 150 7.60 8.62 2.65
N ASN A 151 8.76 9.20 2.35
CA ASN A 151 10.03 8.80 2.98
C ASN A 151 10.15 9.31 4.43
N GLU A 152 9.67 10.52 4.71
CA GLU A 152 9.65 11.10 6.04
C GLU A 152 8.72 10.34 7.00
N VAL A 153 7.55 9.90 6.53
CA VAL A 153 6.62 9.10 7.35
C VAL A 153 7.17 7.70 7.65
N ASP A 154 7.96 7.16 6.73
CA ASP A 154 8.56 5.84 6.85
C ASP A 154 9.67 5.78 7.92
N LEU A 155 10.38 6.89 8.16
CA LEU A 155 11.45 6.98 9.14
C LEU A 155 10.98 6.78 10.60
N PRO A 156 9.98 7.52 11.12
CA PRO A 156 9.40 7.28 12.43
C PRO A 156 8.81 5.87 12.59
N LEU A 157 8.23 5.31 11.52
CA LEU A 157 7.67 3.97 11.54
C LEU A 157 8.76 2.93 11.86
N HIS A 158 9.90 3.00 11.17
CA HIS A 158 11.05 2.14 11.44
C HIS A 158 11.66 2.40 12.82
N GLN A 159 11.71 3.66 13.27
CA GLN A 159 12.22 3.99 14.60
C GLN A 159 11.33 3.45 15.73
N LEU A 160 10.01 3.54 15.59
CA LEU A 160 9.05 2.99 16.55
C LEU A 160 9.16 1.46 16.61
N GLN A 161 9.24 0.81 15.45
CA GLN A 161 9.45 -0.64 15.36
C GLN A 161 10.80 -1.07 15.95
N GLY A 162 11.86 -0.31 15.71
CA GLY A 162 13.18 -0.56 16.31
C GLY A 162 13.16 -0.46 17.83
N ARG A 163 12.38 0.46 18.42
CA ARG A 163 12.23 0.55 19.89
C ARG A 163 11.57 -0.69 20.49
N THR A 164 10.64 -1.33 19.79
CA THR A 164 10.03 -2.59 20.23
C THR A 164 11.05 -3.73 20.31
N ILE A 165 12.14 -3.69 19.53
CA ILE A 165 13.21 -4.72 19.57
C ILE A 165 14.11 -4.57 20.81
N PHE A 166 14.27 -3.34 21.33
CA PHE A 166 15.16 -3.04 22.45
C PHE A 166 14.47 -2.96 23.82
N CYS A 167 13.17 -3.24 23.88
CA CYS A 167 12.37 -3.31 25.10
C CYS A 167 11.95 -4.76 25.38
#